data_AF-A0AAV5NP92-F1
#
_entry.id   AF-A0AAV5NP92-F1
#
_cell.length_a   1.000
_cell.length_b   1.000
_cell.length_c   1.000
_cell.angle_alpha   90.00
_cell.angle_beta   90.00
_cell.angle_gamma   90.00
#
_symmetry.space_group_name_H-M   'P 1'
#
loop_
_entity.id
_entity.type
_entity.pdbx_description
1 polymer ?
#
loop_
_entity_poly.entity_id
_entity_poly.type
_entity_poly.pdbx_seq_one_letter_code
_entity_poly.pdbx_strand_id
1 'polypeptide(L)'
;MRSLKIGLSLLALVIGLISTWIFLPPTNRLDKQVVNQPLQQPFSFVGYKVISSDPSIDPIYHYYIVGGEFVVEDEKLNDTPPFLITADPFVKLNTFDESTIHISVTGKIVLYNNDLWVQKSDGKVHHWYINMHSKYIR
;
A
#
# COMPACT_ATOMS: atom_id res chain seq x y z
N MET A 1 31.66 17.22 -41.60
CA MET A 1 30.19 17.00 -41.64
C MET A 1 29.74 15.63 -41.09
N ARG A 2 30.41 14.52 -41.43
CA ARG A 2 30.01 13.17 -40.97
C ARG A 2 30.17 12.95 -39.45
N SER A 3 31.28 13.44 -38.87
CA SER A 3 31.53 13.44 -37.42
C SER A 3 30.51 14.27 -36.62
N LEU A 4 30.11 15.43 -37.16
CA LEU A 4 29.10 16.29 -36.55
C LEU A 4 27.71 15.62 -36.50
N LYS A 5 27.33 14.91 -37.57
CA LYS A 5 26.06 14.15 -37.63
C LYS A 5 26.05 13.00 -36.62
N ILE A 6 27.17 12.31 -36.45
CA ILE A 6 27.31 11.22 -35.47
C ILE A 6 27.25 11.78 -34.04
N GLY A 7 27.93 12.90 -33.76
CA GLY A 7 27.87 13.56 -32.46
C GLY A 7 26.47 14.03 -32.09
N LEU A 8 25.73 14.62 -33.04
CA LEU A 8 24.34 15.02 -32.82
C LEU A 8 23.43 13.82 -32.55
N SER A 9 23.62 12.73 -33.28
CA SER A 9 22.84 11.50 -33.10
C SER A 9 23.10 10.85 -31.74
N LEU A 10 24.35 10.89 -31.26
CA LEU A 10 24.70 10.35 -29.95
C LEU A 10 24.10 11.21 -28.82
N LEU A 11 24.14 12.53 -28.97
CA LEU A 11 23.53 13.46 -28.04
C LEU A 11 22.01 13.26 -27.96
N ALA A 12 21.34 13.09 -29.12
CA ALA A 12 19.92 12.80 -29.17
C ALA A 12 19.57 11.46 -28.48
N LEU A 13 20.42 10.43 -28.64
CA LEU A 13 20.23 9.14 -27.97
C LEU A 13 20.37 9.27 -26.44
N VAL A 14 21.37 10.01 -25.96
CA VAL A 14 21.58 10.24 -24.52
C VAL A 14 20.43 11.05 -23.92
N ILE A 15 19.97 12.11 -24.60
CA ILE A 15 18.80 12.89 -24.15
C ILE A 15 17.54 12.01 -24.13
N GLY A 16 17.35 11.14 -25.13
CA GLY A 16 16.26 10.18 -25.16
C GLY A 16 16.26 9.25 -23.94
N LEU A 17 17.41 8.66 -23.62
CA LEU A 17 17.56 7.77 -22.46
C LEU A 17 17.38 8.50 -21.12
N ILE A 18 17.85 9.73 -20.99
CA ILE A 18 17.64 10.53 -19.76
C ILE A 18 16.18 10.94 -19.64
N SER A 19 15.52 11.29 -20.74
CA SER A 19 14.12 11.70 -20.74
C SER A 19 13.20 10.60 -20.22
N THR A 20 13.48 9.33 -20.53
CA THR A 20 12.69 8.21 -20.00
C THR A 20 12.72 8.11 -18.48
N TRP A 21 13.80 8.56 -17.83
CA TRP A 21 13.90 8.57 -16.37
C TRP A 21 13.05 9.68 -15.73
N ILE A 22 12.87 10.82 -16.42
CA ILE A 22 12.07 11.96 -15.94
C ILE A 22 10.57 11.66 -15.97
N PHE A 23 10.13 10.79 -16.89
CA PHE A 23 8.72 10.43 -17.05
C PHE A 23 8.30 9.13 -16.34
N LEU A 24 9.18 8.54 -15.52
CA LEU A 24 8.76 7.43 -14.68
C LEU A 24 7.79 7.95 -13.61
N PRO A 25 6.57 7.40 -13.50
CA PRO A 25 5.67 7.79 -12.43
C PRO A 25 6.31 7.43 -11.08
N PRO A 26 6.04 8.22 -10.02
CA PRO A 26 6.48 7.88 -8.68
C PRO A 26 6.04 6.46 -8.32
N THR A 27 6.97 5.65 -7.83
CA THR A 27 6.67 4.31 -7.34
C THR A 27 6.48 4.36 -5.84
N ASN A 28 5.54 3.56 -5.34
CA ASN A 28 5.30 3.42 -3.91
C ASN A 28 5.91 2.10 -3.45
N ARG A 29 6.67 2.13 -2.35
CA ARG A 29 7.23 0.92 -1.73
C ARG A 29 6.70 0.75 -0.32
N LEU A 30 6.49 -0.51 0.08
CA LEU A 30 6.28 -0.87 1.46
C LEU A 30 7.60 -0.72 2.23
N ASP A 31 7.56 -0.01 3.35
CA ASP A 31 8.72 0.19 4.22
C ASP A 31 8.59 -0.67 5.48
N LYS A 32 8.05 -0.09 6.56
CA LYS A 32 7.95 -0.75 7.86
C LYS A 32 6.54 -1.28 8.12
N GLN A 33 6.44 -2.53 8.59
CA GLN A 33 5.19 -3.04 9.16
C GLN A 33 4.91 -2.33 10.49
N VAL A 34 3.75 -1.67 10.58
CA VAL A 34 3.31 -0.89 11.75
C VAL A 34 2.33 -1.64 12.64
N VAL A 35 1.59 -2.59 12.06
CA VAL A 35 0.64 -3.44 12.78
C VAL A 35 0.69 -4.85 12.20
N ASN A 36 0.67 -5.84 13.09
CA ASN A 36 0.49 -7.25 12.75
C ASN A 36 -0.29 -7.91 13.88
N GLN A 37 -1.57 -8.14 13.69
CA GLN A 37 -2.45 -8.73 14.69
C GLN A 37 -3.19 -9.92 14.08
N PRO A 38 -3.06 -11.13 14.65
CA PRO A 38 -3.82 -12.27 14.18
C PRO A 38 -5.31 -12.07 14.44
N LEU A 39 -6.14 -12.44 13.47
CA LEU A 39 -7.59 -12.53 13.61
C LEU A 39 -7.98 -14.02 13.79
N GLN A 40 -9.09 -14.44 13.20
CA GLN A 40 -9.43 -15.86 13.09
C GLN A 40 -8.59 -16.53 12.00
N GLN A 41 -7.95 -17.66 12.31
CA GLN A 41 -7.13 -18.38 11.33
C GLN A 41 -7.91 -18.66 10.03
N PRO A 42 -7.35 -18.39 8.84
CA PRO A 42 -5.96 -18.02 8.56
C PRO A 42 -5.72 -16.50 8.45
N PHE A 43 -6.62 -15.65 8.94
CA PHE A 43 -6.59 -14.21 8.70
C PHE A 43 -5.76 -13.42 9.71
N SER A 44 -5.16 -12.33 9.21
CA SER A 44 -4.43 -11.35 10.02
C SER A 44 -4.77 -9.93 9.58
N PHE A 45 -4.80 -9.02 10.54
CA PHE A 45 -4.85 -7.58 10.31
C PHE A 45 -3.43 -7.02 10.27
N VAL A 46 -3.03 -6.46 9.14
CA VAL A 46 -1.67 -5.95 8.92
C VAL A 46 -1.68 -4.50 8.44
N GLY A 47 -0.69 -3.74 8.85
CA GLY A 47 -0.49 -2.36 8.44
C GLY A 47 0.95 -2.10 8.03
N TYR A 48 1.14 -1.35 6.95
CA TYR A 48 2.45 -0.98 6.42
C TYR A 48 2.55 0.52 6.21
N LYS A 49 3.73 1.07 6.54
CA LYS A 49 4.12 2.39 6.05
C LYS A 49 4.49 2.29 4.58
N VAL A 50 3.94 3.18 3.77
CA VAL A 50 4.19 3.30 2.34
C VAL A 50 4.90 4.62 2.08
N ILE A 51 6.03 4.52 1.38
CA ILE A 51 6.87 5.67 1.04
C ILE A 51 6.89 5.79 -0.48
N SER A 52 6.63 7.00 -0.98
CA SER A 52 6.78 7.30 -2.40
C SER A 52 8.25 7.52 -2.74
N SER A 53 8.64 7.21 -3.98
CA SER A 53 9.92 7.62 -4.54
C SER A 53 10.00 9.14 -4.73
N ASP A 54 8.86 9.84 -4.78
CA ASP A 54 8.81 11.30 -4.79
C ASP A 54 8.93 11.85 -3.35
N PRO A 55 10.02 12.58 -3.02
CA PRO A 55 10.24 13.09 -1.67
C PRO A 55 9.27 14.22 -1.27
N SER A 56 8.49 14.77 -2.22
CA SER A 56 7.46 15.77 -1.94
C SER A 56 6.16 15.17 -1.44
N ILE A 57 6.00 13.85 -1.56
CA ILE A 57 4.81 13.12 -1.10
C ILE A 57 5.09 12.57 0.30
N ASP A 58 4.31 13.04 1.28
CA ASP A 58 4.39 12.54 2.65
C ASP A 58 4.09 11.03 2.71
N PRO A 59 4.77 10.26 3.58
CA PRO A 59 4.45 8.86 3.79
C PRO A 59 3.01 8.66 4.24
N ILE A 60 2.39 7.57 3.77
CA ILE A 60 1.04 7.16 4.15
C ILE A 60 1.08 5.74 4.73
N TYR A 61 -0.01 5.34 5.39
CA TYR A 61 -0.12 4.03 6.02
C TYR A 61 -1.26 3.26 5.38
N HIS A 62 -0.96 2.06 4.92
CA HIS A 62 -1.91 1.16 4.28
C HIS A 62 -2.22 -0.01 5.19
N TYR A 63 -3.49 -0.34 5.33
CA TYR A 63 -3.97 -1.43 6.18
C TYR A 63 -4.78 -2.44 5.39
N TYR A 64 -4.59 -3.71 5.74
CA TYR A 64 -5.09 -4.87 5.01
C TYR A 64 -5.62 -5.94 5.97
N ILE A 65 -6.57 -6.73 5.47
CA ILE A 65 -6.89 -8.05 6.01
C ILE A 65 -6.31 -9.05 5.03
N VAL A 66 -5.47 -9.96 5.51
CA VAL A 66 -4.73 -10.91 4.68
C VAL A 66 -5.05 -12.34 5.12
N GLY A 67 -5.27 -13.26 4.17
CA GLY A 67 -5.53 -14.67 4.45
C GLY A 67 -4.30 -15.54 4.17
N GLY A 68 -3.69 -16.09 5.21
CA GLY A 68 -2.51 -16.96 5.12
C GLY A 68 -1.18 -16.23 5.32
N GLU A 69 -0.08 -16.85 4.86
CA GLU A 69 1.22 -16.19 4.80
C GLU A 69 1.15 -15.04 3.80
N PHE A 70 1.03 -13.81 4.32
CA PHE A 70 1.23 -12.62 3.53
C PHE A 70 2.72 -12.50 3.23
N VAL A 71 3.13 -13.02 2.09
CA VAL A 71 4.50 -12.96 1.64
C VAL A 71 4.74 -11.58 1.01
N VAL A 72 5.49 -10.75 1.72
CA VAL A 72 6.09 -9.54 1.15
C VAL A 72 7.37 -9.97 0.44
N GLU A 73 7.24 -10.67 -0.68
CA GLU A 73 8.36 -10.95 -1.58
C GLU A 73 8.52 -9.77 -2.54
N ASP A 74 9.72 -9.20 -2.57
CA ASP A 74 10.18 -8.26 -3.60
C ASP A 74 9.19 -7.14 -3.95
N GLU A 75 8.77 -6.38 -2.94
CA GLU A 75 8.06 -5.10 -3.09
C GLU A 75 6.68 -5.16 -3.78
N LYS A 76 6.14 -6.37 -4.04
CA LYS A 76 4.79 -6.52 -4.56
C LYS A 76 3.83 -6.91 -3.45
N LEU A 77 3.03 -5.93 -3.07
CA LEU A 77 1.70 -6.20 -2.57
C LEU A 77 1.04 -7.17 -3.56
N ASN A 78 0.53 -8.33 -3.10
CA ASN A 78 -0.52 -9.01 -3.85
C ASN A 78 -1.54 -7.95 -4.29
N ASP A 79 -2.19 -8.10 -5.46
CA ASP A 79 -3.16 -7.14 -6.02
C ASP A 79 -4.35 -6.80 -5.09
N THR A 80 -4.35 -7.28 -3.85
CA THR A 80 -5.21 -6.89 -2.73
C THR A 80 -5.06 -5.40 -2.40
N PRO A 81 -6.09 -4.58 -2.70
CA PRO A 81 -6.06 -3.16 -2.33
C PRO A 81 -6.16 -2.99 -0.81
N PRO A 82 -5.57 -1.92 -0.24
CA PRO A 82 -5.79 -1.59 1.16
C PRO A 82 -7.25 -1.24 1.39
N PHE A 83 -7.79 -1.70 2.51
CA PHE A 83 -9.13 -1.30 2.90
C PHE A 83 -9.13 0.06 3.60
N LEU A 84 -7.99 0.46 4.17
CA LEU A 84 -7.83 1.71 4.88
C LEU A 84 -6.47 2.31 4.54
N ILE A 85 -6.49 3.59 4.17
CA ILE A 85 -5.29 4.41 4.00
C ILE A 85 -5.40 5.62 4.93
N THR A 86 -4.37 5.85 5.72
CA THR A 86 -4.28 7.00 6.63
C THR A 86 -2.98 7.78 6.40
N ALA A 87 -2.96 9.06 6.77
CA ALA A 87 -1.71 9.82 6.84
C ALA A 87 -0.96 9.57 8.15
N ASP A 88 -1.67 9.14 9.20
CA ASP A 88 -1.13 8.94 10.54
C ASP A 88 -1.16 7.45 10.94
N PRO A 89 -0.17 6.95 11.72
CA PRO A 89 -0.07 5.53 12.07
C PRO A 89 -1.05 5.06 13.15
N PHE A 90 -1.95 5.92 13.64
CA PHE A 90 -2.75 5.66 14.84
C PHE A 90 -4.03 4.88 14.54
N VAL A 91 -3.86 3.64 14.05
CA VAL A 91 -4.94 2.67 13.85
C VAL A 91 -4.81 1.55 14.86
N LYS A 92 -5.92 1.20 15.53
CA LYS A 92 -5.98 0.13 16.52
C LYS A 92 -7.13 -0.81 16.20
N LEU A 93 -6.87 -2.12 16.23
CA LEU A 93 -7.93 -3.12 16.32
C LEU A 93 -8.45 -3.14 17.76
N ASN A 94 -9.75 -2.94 17.93
CA ASN A 94 -10.40 -2.98 19.23
C ASN A 94 -10.85 -4.40 19.55
N THR A 95 -11.73 -4.95 18.70
CA THR A 95 -12.33 -6.28 18.82
C THR A 95 -12.53 -6.86 17.43
N PHE A 96 -12.71 -8.17 17.35
CA PHE A 96 -13.08 -8.86 16.13
C PHE A 96 -13.96 -10.07 16.43
N ASP A 97 -14.73 -10.45 15.42
CA ASP A 97 -15.77 -11.47 15.43
C ASP A 97 -15.41 -12.51 14.35
N GLU A 98 -16.39 -13.28 13.88
CA GLU A 98 -16.19 -14.24 12.76
C GLU A 98 -15.71 -13.57 11.47
N SER A 99 -16.45 -12.57 11.02
CA SER A 99 -16.18 -11.87 9.75
C SER A 99 -16.20 -10.36 9.93
N THR A 100 -16.17 -9.87 11.16
CA THR A 100 -16.24 -8.43 11.46
C THR A 100 -15.01 -8.01 12.26
N ILE A 101 -14.43 -6.87 11.91
CA ILE A 101 -13.43 -6.21 12.75
C ILE A 101 -13.94 -4.84 13.18
N HIS A 102 -13.60 -4.47 14.41
CA HIS A 102 -13.86 -3.15 14.96
C HIS A 102 -12.54 -2.43 15.15
N ILE A 103 -12.35 -1.32 14.45
CA ILE A 103 -11.11 -0.53 14.49
C ILE A 103 -11.36 0.90 15.00
N SER A 104 -10.34 1.47 15.63
CA SER A 104 -10.27 2.88 15.97
C SER A 104 -9.19 3.55 15.13
N VAL A 105 -9.52 4.67 14.49
CA VAL A 105 -8.58 5.45 13.68
C VAL A 105 -8.48 6.87 14.24
N THR A 106 -7.26 7.32 14.54
CA THR A 106 -7.01 8.72 14.91
C THR A 106 -6.11 9.39 13.87
N GLY A 107 -6.57 10.51 13.31
CA GLY A 107 -5.83 11.26 12.29
C GLY A 107 -6.57 11.31 10.95
N LYS A 108 -5.84 11.69 9.89
CA LYS A 108 -6.43 11.88 8.56
C LYS A 108 -6.63 10.55 7.85
N ILE A 109 -7.87 10.27 7.46
CA ILE A 109 -8.23 9.13 6.61
C ILE A 109 -8.21 9.61 5.15
N VAL A 110 -7.54 8.84 4.30
CA VAL A 110 -7.43 9.08 2.84
C VAL A 110 -8.40 8.18 2.08
N LEU A 111 -8.50 6.91 2.48
CA LEU A 111 -9.37 5.91 1.88
C LEU A 111 -9.92 4.98 2.96
N TYR A 112 -11.18 4.58 2.82
CA TYR A 112 -11.81 3.59 3.69
C TYR A 112 -12.85 2.79 2.90
N ASN A 113 -12.71 1.47 2.92
CA ASN A 113 -13.65 0.47 2.42
C ASN A 113 -14.03 -0.45 3.57
N ASN A 114 -15.32 -0.65 3.76
CA ASN A 114 -15.87 -1.39 4.90
C ASN A 114 -16.38 -2.80 4.55
N ASP A 115 -16.40 -3.13 3.27
CA ASP A 115 -16.89 -4.40 2.71
C ASP A 115 -15.77 -4.99 1.85
N LEU A 116 -15.25 -6.15 2.27
CA LEU A 116 -14.05 -6.74 1.68
C LEU A 116 -14.22 -8.22 1.36
N TRP A 117 -13.70 -8.63 0.20
CA TRP A 117 -13.54 -10.03 -0.17
C TRP A 117 -12.07 -10.40 -0.07
N VAL A 118 -11.72 -11.20 0.93
CA VAL A 118 -10.33 -11.61 1.22
C VAL A 118 -10.12 -13.04 0.78
N GLN A 119 -9.15 -13.26 -0.12
CA GLN A 119 -8.80 -14.59 -0.58
C GLN A 119 -7.94 -15.33 0.47
N LYS A 120 -8.26 -16.60 0.69
CA LYS A 120 -7.50 -17.54 1.50
C LYS A 120 -6.44 -18.27 0.65
N SER A 121 -5.49 -18.92 1.31
CA SER A 121 -4.47 -19.75 0.66
C SER A 121 -5.04 -20.92 -0.16
N ASP A 122 -6.27 -21.36 0.13
CA ASP A 122 -6.98 -22.41 -0.63
C ASP A 122 -7.71 -21.88 -1.87
N GLY A 123 -7.57 -20.58 -2.18
CA GLY A 123 -8.21 -19.91 -3.30
C GLY A 123 -9.66 -19.49 -3.04
N LYS A 124 -10.27 -19.88 -1.91
CA LYS A 124 -11.62 -19.44 -1.55
C LYS A 124 -11.60 -18.00 -1.04
N VAL A 125 -12.70 -17.30 -1.24
CA VAL A 125 -12.88 -15.92 -0.80
C VAL A 125 -13.73 -15.90 0.47
N HIS A 126 -13.39 -15.03 1.41
CA HIS A 126 -14.15 -14.81 2.63
C HIS A 126 -14.53 -13.34 2.74
N HIS A 127 -15.78 -13.11 3.10
CA HIS A 127 -16.33 -11.77 3.22
C HIS A 127 -16.01 -11.22 4.60
N TRP A 128 -15.49 -9.98 4.65
CA TRP A 128 -15.14 -9.27 5.86
C TRP A 128 -15.84 -7.91 5.92
N TYR A 129 -16.36 -7.58 7.10
CA TYR A 129 -16.99 -6.31 7.43
C TYR A 129 -16.10 -5.52 8.37
N ILE A 130 -15.98 -4.22 8.16
CA ILE A 130 -15.15 -3.35 8.99
C ILE A 130 -16.02 -2.27 9.59
N ASN A 131 -16.08 -2.25 10.92
CA ASN A 131 -16.67 -1.17 11.67
C ASN A 131 -15.54 -0.24 12.17
N MET A 132 -15.63 1.04 11.83
CA MET A 132 -14.60 2.02 12.16
C MET A 132 -15.16 3.13 13.04
N HIS A 133 -14.46 3.38 14.15
CA HIS A 133 -14.60 4.61 14.93
C HIS A 133 -13.45 5.57 14.58
N SER A 134 -13.74 6.72 13.99
CA SER A 134 -12.73 7.70 13.57
C SER A 134 -12.73 8.95 14.44
N LYS A 135 -11.54 9.44 14.81
CA LYS A 135 -11.32 10.73 15.44
C LYS A 135 -10.29 11.54 14.66
N TYR A 136 -10.67 12.70 14.15
CA TYR A 136 -9.73 13.63 13.52
C TYR A 136 -9.20 14.64 14.55
N ILE A 137 -7.88 14.77 14.64
CA ILE A 137 -7.21 15.75 15.51
C ILE A 137 -6.25 16.54 14.62
N ARG A 138 -6.33 17.87 14.66
CA ARG A 138 -5.45 18.80 13.93
C ARG A 138 -4.82 19.78 14.91
#